data_AF-A0A0C3P6J2-F1
#
_entry.id   AF-A0A0C3P6J2-F1
#
_cell.length_a   1.000
_cell.length_b   1.000
_cell.length_c   1.000
_cell.angle_alpha   90.00
_cell.angle_beta   90.00
_cell.angle_gamma   90.00
#
_symmetry.space_group_name_H-M   'P 1'
#
loop_
_entity.id
_entity.type
_entity.pdbx_description
1 polymer ?
#
loop_
_entity_poly.entity_id
_entity_poly.type
_entity_poly.pdbx_seq_one_letter_code
_entity_poly.pdbx_strand_id
1 'polypeptide(L)'
;MIYRFTLDSATEFLFGKSVNSLSVGLVYPQNSLQGQNKEYTSHPSNVFARALSDAQSLAALRGRLGTFWRLADFWSDRVEKEMKVCYKFIDPILKEALELKRSMKEGKQSAGQGQGLLEDTLLGDLISCTDGKAFLCAFLESALSNPLQILLSSGMRS
;
A
#
# COMPACT_ATOMS: atom_id res chain seq x y z
N MET A 1 13.25 4.43 14.68
CA MET A 1 14.13 4.28 13.51
C MET A 1 13.78 3.08 12.65
N ILE A 2 13.64 1.87 13.20
CA ILE A 2 13.28 0.65 12.43
C ILE A 2 12.06 0.85 11.53
N TYR A 3 10.96 1.41 12.07
CA TYR A 3 9.74 1.66 11.30
C TYR A 3 9.93 2.57 10.08
N ARG A 4 10.82 3.57 10.14
CA ARG A 4 11.06 4.51 9.03
C ARG A 4 11.84 3.83 7.91
N PHE A 5 12.83 3.02 8.28
CA PHE A 5 13.57 2.20 7.34
C PHE A 5 12.66 1.17 6.65
N THR A 6 11.87 0.43 7.43
CA THR A 6 10.88 -0.51 6.89
C THR A 6 9.91 0.17 5.95
N LEU A 7 9.45 1.37 6.30
CA LEU A 7 8.56 2.15 5.46
C LEU A 7 9.24 2.51 4.13
N ASP A 8 10.44 3.09 4.15
CA ASP A 8 11.17 3.46 2.93
C ASP A 8 11.42 2.23 2.03
N SER A 9 11.95 1.14 2.58
CA SER A 9 12.20 -0.09 1.82
C SER A 9 10.90 -0.75 1.33
N ALA A 10 9.82 -0.72 2.10
CA ALA A 10 8.53 -1.27 1.67
C ALA A 10 7.91 -0.44 0.55
N THR A 11 7.96 0.89 0.63
CA THR A 11 7.42 1.77 -0.43
C THR A 11 8.24 1.68 -1.72
N GLU A 12 9.56 1.52 -1.60
CA GLU A 12 10.43 1.26 -2.74
C GLU A 12 10.11 -0.09 -3.40
N PHE A 13 9.96 -1.15 -2.61
CA PHE A 13 9.65 -2.48 -3.13
C PHE A 13 8.22 -2.61 -3.70
N LEU A 14 7.23 -2.04 -3.01
CA LEU A 14 5.83 -2.13 -3.41
C LEU A 14 5.49 -1.17 -4.55
N PHE A 15 6.02 0.05 -4.53
CA PHE A 15 5.58 1.15 -5.40
C PHE A 15 6.69 1.74 -6.26
N GLY A 16 7.94 1.31 -6.11
CA GLY A 16 9.09 1.83 -6.86
C GLY A 16 9.55 3.21 -6.40
N LYS A 17 8.95 3.77 -5.35
CA LYS A 17 9.22 5.12 -4.85
C LYS A 17 9.35 5.10 -3.34
N SER A 18 10.52 5.50 -2.84
CA SER A 18 10.72 5.72 -1.41
C SER A 18 10.08 7.05 -0.99
N VAL A 19 9.42 7.08 0.16
CA VAL A 19 8.85 8.32 0.73
C VAL A 19 9.89 9.15 1.48
N ASN A 20 11.17 8.74 1.40
CA ASN A 20 12.32 9.37 2.02
C ASN A 20 12.11 9.73 3.49
N SER A 21 11.47 8.83 4.23
CA SER A 21 11.15 8.99 5.65
C SER A 21 12.39 9.18 6.50
N LEU A 22 13.57 8.77 6.05
CA LEU A 22 14.86 9.01 6.73
C LEU A 22 15.38 10.45 6.62
N SER A 23 14.87 11.27 5.70
CA SER A 23 15.33 12.67 5.52
C SER A 23 14.90 13.62 6.65
N VAL A 24 13.92 13.21 7.46
CA VAL A 24 13.47 13.97 8.64
C VAL A 24 14.57 13.96 9.69
N GLY A 25 14.91 15.14 10.22
CA GLY A 25 15.95 15.34 11.23
C GLY A 25 15.89 14.36 12.40
N LEU A 26 17.00 14.24 13.13
CA LEU A 26 17.11 13.32 14.27
C LEU A 26 16.36 13.84 15.50
N VAL A 27 15.93 12.92 16.38
CA VAL A 27 15.48 13.29 17.74
C VAL A 27 16.67 13.87 18.47
N TYR A 28 16.54 15.11 18.93
CA TYR A 28 17.53 15.71 19.80
C TYR A 28 17.22 15.39 21.27
N PRO A 29 18.25 15.16 22.11
CA PRO A 29 18.08 14.87 23.53
C PRO A 29 17.28 15.96 24.25
N GLN A 30 16.63 15.62 25.36
CA GLN A 30 15.70 16.51 26.09
C GLN A 30 16.32 17.83 26.56
N ASN A 31 17.64 17.93 26.55
CA ASN A 31 18.41 19.12 26.93
C ASN A 31 18.59 20.11 25.75
N SER A 32 18.03 19.82 24.57
CA SER A 32 18.09 20.71 23.41
C SER A 32 16.94 21.73 23.39
N LEU A 33 17.13 22.81 22.61
CA LEU A 33 16.21 23.95 22.53
C LEU A 33 14.74 23.52 22.36
N GLN A 34 13.86 24.01 23.25
CA GLN A 34 12.41 23.82 23.22
C GLN A 34 11.84 24.26 21.86
N GLY A 35 11.64 23.31 20.94
CA GLY A 35 11.10 23.60 19.60
C GLY A 35 11.48 22.56 18.56
N GLN A 36 12.73 22.06 18.60
CA GLN A 36 13.24 21.12 17.59
C GLN A 36 12.57 19.75 17.62
N ASN A 37 12.06 19.34 18.79
CA ASN A 37 11.29 18.09 18.93
C ASN A 37 9.84 18.20 18.41
N LYS A 38 9.27 19.41 18.27
CA LYS A 38 7.89 19.57 17.76
C LYS A 38 7.82 19.27 16.26
N GLU A 39 8.77 19.79 15.49
CA GLU A 39 8.88 19.53 14.05
C GLU A 39 9.16 18.06 13.75
N TYR A 40 10.04 17.42 14.54
CA TYR A 40 10.25 15.98 14.50
C TYR A 40 8.94 15.21 14.77
N THR A 41 8.23 15.53 15.84
CA THR A 41 7.01 14.80 16.21
C THR A 41 5.85 15.04 15.25
N SER A 42 5.75 16.20 14.59
CA SER A 42 4.69 16.49 13.63
C SER A 42 4.91 15.88 12.25
N HIS A 43 6.12 15.39 11.93
CA HIS A 43 6.38 14.85 10.60
C HIS A 43 5.48 13.63 10.29
N PRO A 44 4.83 13.56 9.12
CA PRO A 44 3.86 12.51 8.79
C PRO A 44 4.43 11.09 8.90
N SER A 45 5.68 10.85 8.48
CA SER A 45 6.35 9.55 8.68
C SER A 45 6.55 9.17 10.16
N ASN A 46 6.75 10.15 11.05
CA ASN A 46 6.90 9.90 12.49
C ASN A 46 5.54 9.69 13.18
N VAL A 47 4.49 10.32 12.67
CA VAL A 47 3.11 10.06 13.08
C VAL A 47 2.70 8.64 12.65
N PHE A 48 2.98 8.26 11.41
CA PHE A 48 2.78 6.90 10.90
C PHE A 48 3.56 5.86 11.72
N ALA A 49 4.86 6.08 11.95
CA ALA A 49 5.69 5.13 12.67
C ALA A 49 5.19 4.87 14.11
N ARG A 50 4.65 5.91 14.77
CA ARG A 50 4.04 5.77 16.10
C ARG A 50 2.74 4.98 16.02
N ALA A 51 1.81 5.39 15.16
CA ALA A 51 0.53 4.71 14.97
C ALA A 51 0.72 3.22 14.61
N LEU A 52 1.69 2.90 13.74
CA LEU A 52 2.02 1.52 13.36
C LEU A 52 2.58 0.72 14.55
N SER A 53 3.45 1.32 15.36
CA SER A 53 4.02 0.66 16.54
C SER A 53 2.93 0.38 17.60
N ASP A 54 2.02 1.32 17.80
CA ASP A 54 0.90 1.19 18.72
C ASP A 54 -0.10 0.14 18.22
N ALA A 55 -0.44 0.17 16.92
CA ALA A 55 -1.29 -0.83 16.29
C ALA A 55 -0.70 -2.25 16.40
N GLN A 56 0.60 -2.41 16.15
CA GLN A 56 1.29 -3.70 16.30
C GLN A 56 1.32 -4.18 17.75
N SER A 57 1.54 -3.27 18.71
CA SER A 57 1.55 -3.61 20.13
C SER A 57 0.18 -4.08 20.59
N LEU A 58 -0.89 -3.40 20.14
CA LEU A 58 -2.27 -3.81 20.39
C LEU A 58 -2.61 -5.14 19.69
N ALA A 59 -2.15 -5.36 18.46
CA ALA A 59 -2.33 -6.62 17.74
C ALA A 59 -1.57 -7.79 18.40
N ALA A 60 -0.36 -7.54 18.92
CA ALA A 60 0.41 -8.52 19.68
C ALA A 60 -0.29 -8.86 21.00
N LEU A 61 -0.87 -7.87 21.67
CA LEU A 61 -1.69 -8.08 22.86
C LEU A 61 -2.93 -8.93 22.55
N ARG A 62 -3.59 -8.72 21.40
CA ARG A 62 -4.66 -9.56 20.87
C ARG A 62 -4.24 -11.01 20.68
N GLY A 63 -3.07 -11.23 20.07
CA GLY A 63 -2.51 -12.57 19.91
C GLY A 63 -2.24 -13.25 21.26
N ARG A 64 -1.75 -12.50 22.26
CA ARG A 64 -1.43 -13.03 23.61
C ARG A 64 -2.66 -13.32 24.46
N LEU A 65 -3.70 -12.50 24.36
CA LEU A 65 -4.93 -12.68 25.16
C LEU A 65 -5.87 -13.76 24.59
N GLY A 66 -5.66 -14.21 23.35
CA GLY A 66 -6.42 -15.29 22.73
C GLY A 66 -7.93 -15.04 22.81
N THR A 67 -8.69 -16.01 23.32
CA THR A 67 -10.15 -15.94 23.44
C THR A 67 -10.63 -14.79 24.34
N PHE A 68 -9.82 -14.33 25.32
CA PHE A 68 -10.17 -13.22 26.21
C PHE A 68 -10.08 -11.85 25.54
N TRP A 69 -9.44 -11.76 24.37
CA TRP A 69 -9.34 -10.49 23.64
C TRP A 69 -10.72 -9.89 23.30
N ARG A 70 -11.71 -10.73 22.97
CA ARG A 70 -13.09 -10.28 22.67
C ARG A 70 -13.73 -9.52 23.83
N LEU A 71 -13.31 -9.76 25.07
CA LEU A 71 -13.81 -9.06 26.26
C LEU A 71 -13.08 -7.73 26.47
N ALA A 72 -11.80 -7.64 26.10
CA ALA A 72 -10.99 -6.41 26.18
C ALA A 72 -11.31 -5.39 25.07
N ASP A 73 -11.83 -5.86 23.94
CA ASP A 73 -12.24 -5.08 22.76
C ASP A 73 -13.69 -4.59 22.83
N PHE A 74 -14.45 -4.96 23.88
CA PHE A 74 -15.87 -4.62 24.00
C PHE A 74 -16.14 -3.11 24.05
N TRP A 75 -15.13 -2.27 24.29
CA TRP A 75 -15.32 -0.83 24.50
C TRP A 75 -14.85 0.08 23.35
N SER A 76 -13.98 -0.38 22.44
CA SER A 76 -13.57 0.34 21.22
C SER A 76 -12.48 -0.48 20.52
N ASP A 77 -12.55 -0.67 19.21
CA ASP A 77 -11.44 -1.20 18.42
C ASP A 77 -10.33 -0.14 18.38
N ARG A 78 -9.42 -0.21 19.35
CA ARG A 78 -8.28 0.71 19.48
C ARG A 78 -7.31 0.52 18.31
N VAL A 79 -7.25 -0.67 17.72
CA VAL A 79 -6.40 -0.96 16.55
C VAL A 79 -6.94 -0.22 15.33
N GLU A 80 -8.27 -0.22 15.13
CA GLU A 80 -8.91 0.50 14.02
C GLU A 80 -8.58 2.00 14.05
N LYS A 81 -8.54 2.62 15.23
CA LYS A 81 -8.19 4.04 15.38
C LYS A 81 -6.77 4.35 14.91
N GLU A 82 -5.79 3.55 15.32
CA GLU A 82 -4.40 3.73 14.91
C GLU A 82 -4.23 3.39 13.42
N MET A 83 -4.91 2.36 12.93
CA MET A 83 -4.90 2.00 11.51
C MET A 83 -5.47 3.10 10.62
N LYS A 84 -6.47 3.87 11.06
CA LYS A 84 -6.96 5.05 10.32
C LYS A 84 -5.87 6.10 10.09
N VAL A 85 -4.94 6.27 11.03
CA VAL A 85 -3.79 7.17 10.86
C VAL A 85 -2.82 6.61 9.81
N CYS A 86 -2.60 5.29 9.82
CA CYS A 86 -1.79 4.61 8.82
C CYS A 86 -2.40 4.75 7.41
N TYR A 87 -3.70 4.52 7.25
CA TYR A 87 -4.39 4.65 5.96
C TYR A 87 -4.31 6.07 5.40
N LYS A 88 -4.50 7.09 6.24
CA LYS A 88 -4.34 8.50 5.81
C LYS A 88 -2.96 8.81 5.22
N PHE A 89 -1.92 8.10 5.66
CA PHE A 89 -0.57 8.25 5.14
C PHE A 89 -0.35 7.41 3.87
N ILE A 90 -0.88 6.18 3.80
CA ILE A 90 -0.66 5.24 2.69
C ILE A 90 -1.55 5.55 1.47
N ASP A 91 -2.81 5.92 1.68
CA ASP A 91 -3.80 6.17 0.62
C ASP A 91 -3.30 7.12 -0.48
N PRO A 92 -2.68 8.28 -0.18
CA PRO A 92 -2.15 9.16 -1.24
C PRO A 92 -1.00 8.50 -2.02
N ILE A 93 -0.11 7.75 -1.36
CA ILE A 93 1.01 7.05 -2.03
C ILE A 93 0.46 5.99 -3.00
N LEU A 94 -0.57 5.26 -2.58
CA LEU A 94 -1.21 4.26 -3.40
C LEU A 94 -1.94 4.89 -4.60
N LYS A 95 -2.63 6.01 -4.40
CA LYS A 95 -3.28 6.75 -5.50
C LYS A 95 -2.26 7.24 -6.52
N GLU A 96 -1.16 7.85 -6.08
CA GLU A 96 -0.07 8.28 -6.97
C GLU A 96 0.48 7.10 -7.79
N ALA A 97 0.75 5.97 -7.16
CA ALA A 97 1.26 4.78 -7.85
C ALA A 97 0.26 4.21 -8.87
N LEU A 98 -1.03 4.21 -8.54
CA LEU A 98 -2.10 3.76 -9.45
C LEU A 98 -2.31 4.72 -10.64
N GLU A 99 -2.26 6.02 -10.40
CA GLU A 99 -2.38 7.05 -11.45
C GLU A 99 -1.19 6.98 -12.41
N LEU A 100 0.03 6.81 -11.88
CA LEU A 100 1.23 6.62 -12.67
C LEU A 100 1.14 5.38 -13.58
N LYS A 101 0.55 4.27 -13.11
CA LYS A 101 0.30 3.09 -13.95
C LYS A 101 -0.74 3.38 -15.05
N ARG A 102 -1.83 4.06 -14.73
CA ARG A 102 -2.90 4.37 -15.70
C ARG A 102 -2.39 5.27 -16.83
N SER A 103 -1.66 6.33 -16.50
CA SER A 103 -1.06 7.22 -17.50
C SER A 103 -0.06 6.48 -18.39
N MET A 104 0.70 5.52 -17.85
CA MET A 104 1.60 4.68 -18.63
C MET A 104 0.90 3.65 -19.53
N LYS A 105 -0.30 3.18 -19.17
CA LYS A 105 -1.10 2.25 -19.99
C LYS A 105 -1.77 2.97 -21.17
N GLU A 106 -2.17 4.23 -20.97
CA GLU A 106 -2.84 5.06 -21.97
C GLU A 106 -1.86 5.77 -22.92
N GLY A 107 -0.66 6.13 -22.44
CA GLY A 107 0.42 6.72 -23.23
C GLY A 107 1.50 5.71 -23.64
N LYS A 108 1.26 4.90 -24.67
CA LYS A 108 2.37 4.15 -25.31
C LYS A 108 3.32 5.14 -25.98
N GLN A 109 4.61 5.06 -25.63
CA GLN A 109 5.76 5.76 -26.22
C GLN A 109 6.05 7.19 -25.69
N SER A 110 6.62 7.27 -24.49
CA SER A 110 7.85 8.06 -24.34
C SER A 110 8.78 7.37 -23.36
N ALA A 111 9.94 7.01 -23.91
CA ALA A 111 10.97 6.25 -23.25
C ALA A 111 11.61 7.01 -22.09
N GLY A 112 11.98 6.25 -21.06
CA GLY A 112 13.00 6.62 -20.10
C GLY A 112 12.48 6.70 -18.67
N GLN A 113 12.81 5.68 -17.88
CA GLN A 113 12.78 5.65 -16.42
C GLN A 113 11.49 5.20 -15.72
N GLY A 114 10.28 5.60 -16.14
CA GLY A 114 9.06 5.27 -15.37
C GLY A 114 8.48 3.86 -15.60
N GLN A 115 8.59 3.34 -16.82
CA GLN A 115 7.85 2.15 -17.29
C GLN A 115 8.43 0.83 -16.78
N GLY A 116 9.76 0.69 -16.78
CA GLY A 116 10.42 -0.45 -16.11
C GLY A 116 10.26 -0.38 -14.60
N LEU A 117 10.31 0.82 -14.01
CA LEU A 117 10.29 0.99 -12.55
C LEU A 117 9.02 0.43 -11.90
N LEU A 118 7.82 0.58 -12.51
CA LEU A 118 6.59 0.01 -11.93
C LEU A 118 6.33 -1.44 -12.34
N GLU A 119 6.77 -1.86 -13.52
CA GLU A 119 6.63 -3.27 -13.93
C GLU A 119 7.55 -4.18 -13.11
N ASP A 120 8.68 -3.64 -12.63
CA ASP A 120 9.58 -4.29 -11.68
C ASP A 120 9.07 -4.23 -10.21
N THR A 121 7.92 -3.61 -9.94
CA THR A 121 7.35 -3.51 -8.58
C THR A 121 6.24 -4.50 -8.33
N LEU A 122 6.11 -4.93 -7.07
CA LEU A 122 5.04 -5.84 -6.68
C LEU A 122 3.64 -5.28 -6.92
N LEU A 123 3.41 -3.96 -6.81
CA LEU A 123 2.10 -3.40 -7.10
C LEU A 123 1.75 -3.55 -8.59
N GLY A 124 2.73 -3.38 -9.48
CA GLY A 124 2.58 -3.65 -10.91
C GLY A 124 2.09 -5.08 -11.16
N ASP A 125 2.81 -6.06 -10.59
CA ASP A 125 2.49 -7.48 -10.67
C ASP A 125 1.11 -7.83 -10.10
N LEU A 126 0.79 -7.32 -8.91
CA LEU A 126 -0.48 -7.57 -8.23
C LEU A 126 -1.68 -7.04 -9.03
N ILE A 127 -1.54 -5.86 -9.63
CA ILE A 127 -2.61 -5.29 -10.47
C ILE A 127 -2.72 -6.10 -11.76
N SER A 128 -1.61 -6.47 -12.41
CA SER A 128 -1.63 -7.31 -13.61
C SER A 128 -2.28 -8.67 -13.35
N CYS A 129 -2.02 -9.27 -12.18
CA CYS A 129 -2.69 -10.47 -11.72
C CYS A 129 -4.19 -10.26 -11.48
N THR A 130 -4.59 -9.12 -10.93
CA THR A 130 -6.00 -8.79 -10.63
C THR A 130 -6.79 -8.50 -11.90
N ASP A 131 -6.22 -7.71 -12.81
CA ASP A 131 -6.77 -7.45 -14.15
C ASP A 131 -6.93 -8.75 -14.93
N GLY A 132 -5.96 -9.66 -14.85
CA GLY A 132 -6.03 -10.99 -15.46
C GLY A 132 -7.14 -11.88 -14.88
N LYS A 133 -7.32 -11.87 -13.55
CA LYS A 133 -8.42 -12.61 -12.90
C LYS A 133 -9.79 -12.02 -13.25
N ALA A 134 -9.91 -10.69 -13.26
CA ALA A 134 -11.14 -10.01 -13.68
C ALA A 134 -11.46 -10.30 -15.15
N PHE A 135 -10.43 -10.32 -16.00
CA PHE A 135 -10.55 -10.71 -17.40
C PHE A 135 -11.01 -12.17 -17.55
N LEU A 136 -10.42 -13.11 -16.80
CA LEU A 136 -10.84 -14.52 -16.81
C LEU A 136 -12.29 -14.69 -16.32
N CYS A 137 -12.69 -14.00 -15.25
CA CYS A 137 -14.07 -14.03 -14.77
C CYS A 137 -15.05 -13.46 -15.81
N ALA A 138 -14.76 -12.30 -16.38
CA ALA A 138 -15.59 -11.69 -17.42
C ALA A 138 -15.65 -12.56 -18.69
N PHE A 139 -14.53 -13.21 -19.06
CA PHE A 139 -14.48 -14.15 -20.17
C PHE A 139 -15.35 -15.39 -19.92
N LEU A 140 -15.26 -15.99 -18.73
CA LEU A 140 -16.08 -17.14 -18.36
C LEU A 140 -17.58 -16.78 -18.30
N GLU A 141 -17.92 -15.61 -17.78
CA GLU A 141 -19.29 -15.11 -17.72
C GLU A 141 -19.87 -14.86 -19.13
N SER A 142 -19.06 -14.27 -20.03
CA SER A 142 -19.41 -14.11 -21.44
C SER A 142 -19.53 -15.46 -22.17
N ALA A 143 -18.67 -16.43 -21.84
CA ALA A 143 -18.70 -17.78 -22.42
C ALA A 143 -19.94 -18.57 -22.00
N LEU A 144 -20.39 -18.38 -20.75
CA LEU A 144 -21.61 -18.98 -20.23
C LEU A 144 -22.88 -18.29 -20.77
N SER A 145 -22.81 -16.98 -21.02
CA SER A 145 -23.96 -16.21 -21.53
C SER A 145 -24.22 -16.41 -23.03
N ASN A 146 -23.21 -16.70 -23.86
CA ASN A 146 -23.38 -16.89 -25.31
C ASN A 146 -22.35 -17.89 -25.90
N PRO A 147 -22.58 -19.21 -25.73
CA PRO A 147 -21.64 -20.24 -26.21
C PRO A 147 -21.46 -20.29 -27.74
N LEU A 148 -22.37 -19.69 -28.51
CA LEU A 148 -22.32 -19.69 -29.98
C LEU A 148 -21.36 -18.64 -30.58
N GLN A 149 -20.95 -17.61 -29.84
CA GLN A 149 -20.00 -16.59 -30.32
C GLN A 149 -18.54 -17.08 -30.33
N ILE A 150 -18.17 -17.98 -29.40
CA ILE A 150 -16.81 -18.51 -29.26
C ILE A 150 -16.44 -19.43 -30.44
N LEU A 151 -17.41 -20.20 -30.94
CA LEU A 151 -17.25 -21.06 -32.11
C LEU A 151 -17.01 -20.28 -33.40
N LEU A 152 -17.57 -19.07 -33.55
CA LEU A 152 -17.35 -18.20 -34.71
C LEU A 152 -15.98 -17.50 -34.67
N SER A 153 -15.50 -17.08 -33.49
CA SER A 153 -14.18 -16.44 -33.37
C SER A 153 -13.01 -17.42 -33.52
N SER A 154 -13.21 -18.71 -33.26
CA SER A 154 -12.16 -19.73 -33.40
C SER A 154 -12.06 -20.32 -34.81
N GLY A 155 -13.03 -20.06 -35.69
CA GLY A 155 -13.05 -20.54 -37.09
C GLY A 155 -12.43 -19.58 -38.12
N MET A 156 -12.00 -18.38 -37.71
CA MET A 156 -11.50 -17.33 -38.62
C MET A 156 -9.97 -17.08 -38.54
N ARG A 157 -9.20 -18.01 -37.98
CA ARG A 157 -7.74 -18.05 -38.11
C ARG A 157 -7.32 -19.39 -38.70
N SER A 158 -7.64 -19.58 -39.97
CA SER A 158 -7.00 -20.59 -40.82
C SER A 158 -5.98 -19.92 -41.73
#